data_AF-A0A8S4FX33-F1
#
_entry.id   AF-A0A8S4FX33-F1
#
_cell.length_a   1.000
_cell.length_b   1.000
_cell.length_c   1.000
_cell.angle_alpha   90.00
_cell.angle_beta   90.00
_cell.angle_gamma   90.00
#
_symmetry.space_group_name_H-M   'P 1'
#
loop_
_entity.id
_entity.type
_entity.pdbx_description
1 polymer ?
#
loop_
_entity_poly.entity_id
_entity_poly.type
_entity_poly.pdbx_seq_one_letter_code
_entity_poly.pdbx_strand_id
1 'polypeptide(L)'
;MARWENIESVQLFREYLRIESVHPNPDYEPCVAFFRRYAASLGLPMRVVEAVPGKPVVIITWQGLCPELPSIMLNSHMDVVPVYEEHWTHPPFSAHLTADGWVYARGSQDTKQLAIQHLEAVRRLMTAGVRLRRTVHVTVVPDEEIGGAEGMHAFTLTPEFRAMNVGLELDESMPPAHCGNDIVVFYGERTSIRALIKMSYKLLSNYASDLSRQHVIDTYRVERRDSILGRVLVQILVVRGRGYCLATLLSRCSHAI
;
A
#
# COMPACT_ATOMS: atom_id res chain seq x y z
N MET A 1 5.04 -2.96 -30.51
CA MET A 1 6.03 -2.71 -29.45
C MET A 1 6.48 -1.24 -29.39
N ALA A 2 6.90 -0.62 -30.52
CA ALA A 2 7.49 0.73 -30.53
C ALA A 2 6.68 1.91 -29.93
N ARG A 3 5.35 1.81 -29.79
CA ARG A 3 4.52 2.94 -29.30
C ARG A 3 4.79 3.29 -27.83
N TRP A 4 4.90 2.28 -26.97
CA TRP A 4 4.98 2.46 -25.51
C TRP A 4 6.43 2.49 -25.02
N GLU A 5 7.33 1.83 -25.74
CA GLU A 5 8.76 1.75 -25.40
C GLU A 5 9.46 3.11 -25.42
N ASN A 6 9.00 4.02 -26.26
CA ASN A 6 9.59 5.37 -26.40
C ASN A 6 9.01 6.40 -25.42
N ILE A 7 8.08 6.00 -24.54
CA ILE A 7 7.52 6.90 -23.52
C ILE A 7 8.39 6.84 -22.27
N GLU A 8 9.05 7.95 -21.96
CA GLU A 8 9.98 8.08 -20.83
C GLU A 8 9.37 7.64 -19.49
N SER A 9 8.15 8.10 -19.18
CA SER A 9 7.46 7.74 -17.93
C SER A 9 7.17 6.24 -17.82
N VAL A 10 6.93 5.56 -18.95
CA VAL A 10 6.76 4.10 -18.99
C VAL A 10 8.09 3.40 -18.71
N GLN A 11 9.22 3.93 -19.21
CA GLN A 11 10.53 3.36 -18.93
C GLN A 11 10.96 3.56 -17.47
N LEU A 12 10.72 4.74 -16.90
CA LEU A 12 10.95 5.01 -15.48
C LEU A 12 10.12 4.08 -14.59
N PHE A 13 8.85 3.88 -14.94
CA PHE A 13 8.00 2.94 -14.22
C PHE A 13 8.52 1.51 -14.29
N ARG A 14 8.92 1.05 -15.48
CA ARG A 14 9.51 -0.28 -15.65
C ARG A 14 10.84 -0.45 -14.93
N GLU A 15 11.66 0.59 -14.86
CA GLU A 15 12.89 0.58 -14.07
C GLU A 15 12.58 0.40 -12.58
N TYR A 16 11.62 1.17 -12.04
CA TYR A 16 11.24 1.08 -10.64
C TYR A 16 10.63 -0.29 -10.28
N LEU A 17 9.85 -0.88 -11.19
CA LEU A 17 9.26 -2.22 -11.02
C LEU A 17 10.29 -3.35 -11.00
N ARG A 18 11.49 -3.15 -11.56
CA ARG A 18 12.57 -4.15 -11.51
C ARG A 18 13.29 -4.21 -10.17
N ILE A 19 13.02 -3.26 -9.27
CA ILE A 19 13.61 -3.25 -7.94
C ILE A 19 12.81 -4.19 -7.03
N GLU A 20 13.48 -5.20 -6.49
CA GLU A 20 12.88 -6.28 -5.70
C GLU A 20 12.82 -5.91 -4.20
N SER A 21 11.87 -5.05 -3.83
CA SER A 21 11.62 -4.61 -2.45
C SER A 21 10.61 -5.53 -1.73
N VAL A 22 10.90 -6.83 -1.72
CA VAL A 22 9.94 -7.88 -1.33
C VAL A 22 10.02 -8.24 0.16
N HIS A 23 8.86 -8.37 0.81
CA HIS A 23 8.76 -8.93 2.16
C HIS A 23 9.23 -10.40 2.22
N PRO A 24 9.76 -10.86 3.38
CA PRO A 24 9.79 -10.20 4.69
C PRO A 24 11.02 -9.30 4.95
N ASN A 25 12.02 -9.31 4.08
CA ASN A 25 13.28 -8.58 4.29
C ASN A 25 13.64 -7.72 3.07
N PRO A 26 12.83 -6.70 2.75
CA PRO A 26 13.06 -5.86 1.58
C PRO A 26 14.36 -5.04 1.73
N ASP A 27 15.17 -4.99 0.67
CA ASP A 27 16.25 -4.01 0.54
C ASP A 27 15.70 -2.74 -0.13
N TYR A 28 15.64 -1.65 0.63
CA TYR A 28 15.08 -0.38 0.18
C TYR A 28 16.12 0.55 -0.45
N GLU A 29 17.42 0.31 -0.32
CA GLU A 29 18.43 1.24 -0.86
C GLU A 29 18.31 1.41 -2.39
N PRO A 30 18.05 0.37 -3.21
CA PRO A 30 17.84 0.57 -4.64
C PRO A 30 16.62 1.46 -4.95
N CYS A 31 15.54 1.36 -4.17
CA CYS A 31 14.39 2.26 -4.28
C CYS A 31 14.79 3.70 -3.96
N VAL A 32 15.49 3.92 -2.84
CA VAL A 32 15.98 5.24 -2.42
C VAL A 32 16.91 5.83 -3.49
N ALA A 33 17.82 5.04 -4.05
CA ALA A 33 18.75 5.47 -5.10
C ALA A 33 18.01 5.85 -6.40
N PHE A 34 16.96 5.10 -6.77
CA PHE A 34 16.09 5.44 -7.89
C PHE A 34 15.42 6.81 -7.68
N PHE A 35 14.78 7.03 -6.53
CA PHE A 35 14.12 8.30 -6.24
C PHE A 35 15.10 9.46 -6.09
N ARG A 36 16.32 9.22 -5.58
CA ARG A 36 17.39 10.22 -5.50
C ARG A 36 17.76 10.74 -6.89
N ARG A 37 17.93 9.84 -7.84
CA ARG A 37 18.21 10.18 -9.25
C ARG A 37 17.05 10.93 -9.90
N TYR A 38 15.82 10.47 -9.68
CA TYR A 38 14.65 11.11 -10.28
C TYR A 38 14.41 12.51 -9.68
N ALA A 39 14.47 12.67 -8.35
CA ALA A 39 14.38 13.99 -7.72
C ALA A 39 15.45 14.95 -8.25
N ALA A 40 16.69 14.48 -8.41
CA ALA A 40 17.78 15.27 -8.98
C ALA A 40 17.50 15.70 -10.43
N SER A 41 16.92 14.84 -11.27
CA SER A 41 16.57 15.21 -12.66
C SER A 41 15.44 16.24 -12.74
N LEU A 42 14.60 16.34 -11.70
CA LEU A 42 13.59 17.39 -11.55
C LEU A 42 14.12 18.66 -10.90
N GLY A 43 15.35 18.65 -10.37
CA GLY A 43 15.90 19.74 -9.57
C GLY A 43 15.17 19.93 -8.23
N LEU A 44 14.54 18.88 -7.70
CA LEU A 44 13.81 18.92 -6.43
C LEU A 44 14.67 18.37 -5.28
N PRO A 45 14.62 19.00 -4.10
CA PRO A 45 15.27 18.45 -2.91
C PRO A 45 14.58 17.14 -2.49
N MET A 46 15.41 16.14 -2.20
CA MET A 46 14.99 14.88 -1.59
C MET A 46 15.59 14.73 -0.20
N ARG A 47 14.79 14.27 0.74
CA ARG A 47 15.21 13.84 2.07
C ARG A 47 14.86 12.37 2.27
N VAL A 48 15.65 11.70 3.12
CA VAL A 48 15.34 10.36 3.62
C VAL A 48 15.28 10.44 5.13
N VAL A 49 14.21 9.91 5.71
CA VAL A 49 14.00 9.88 7.17
C VAL A 49 13.82 8.43 7.58
N GLU A 50 14.61 7.98 8.55
CA GLU A 50 14.48 6.65 9.15
C GLU A 50 14.00 6.80 10.59
N ALA A 51 12.68 6.65 10.79
CA ALA A 51 12.11 6.58 12.14
C ALA A 51 12.49 5.26 12.83
N VAL A 52 12.62 4.20 12.04
CA VAL A 52 13.12 2.88 12.42
C VAL A 52 14.34 2.58 11.52
N PRO A 53 15.48 2.12 12.07
CA PRO A 53 16.67 1.82 11.28
C PRO A 53 16.39 0.86 10.12
N GLY A 54 16.83 1.21 8.91
CA GLY A 54 16.61 0.40 7.71
C GLY A 54 15.19 0.48 7.13
N LYS A 55 14.35 1.38 7.63
CA LYS A 55 13.00 1.68 7.12
C LYS A 55 12.93 3.13 6.62
N PRO A 56 13.50 3.42 5.44
CA PRO A 56 13.59 4.77 4.92
C PRO A 56 12.26 5.27 4.38
N VAL A 57 11.86 6.47 4.82
CA VAL A 57 10.81 7.26 4.18
C VAL A 57 11.46 8.28 3.25
N VAL A 58 11.17 8.17 1.95
CA VAL A 58 11.61 9.12 0.94
C VAL A 58 10.64 10.29 0.89
N ILE A 59 11.17 11.53 0.89
CA ILE A 59 10.38 12.76 0.81
C ILE A 59 10.98 13.66 -0.28
N ILE A 60 10.25 13.88 -1.37
CA ILE A 60 10.62 14.81 -2.43
C ILE A 60 9.72 16.04 -2.33
N THR A 61 10.29 17.23 -2.23
CA THR A 61 9.52 18.45 -1.94
C THR A 61 9.52 19.42 -3.09
N TRP A 62 8.32 19.75 -3.59
CA TRP A 62 8.10 20.87 -4.50
C TRP A 62 7.49 22.04 -3.71
N GLN A 63 8.35 23.01 -3.38
CA GLN A 63 7.97 24.15 -2.54
C GLN A 63 6.98 25.08 -3.26
N GLY A 64 5.89 25.42 -2.56
CA GLY A 64 4.89 26.37 -3.04
C GLY A 64 5.27 27.84 -2.81
N LEU A 65 4.48 28.74 -3.36
CA LEU A 65 4.64 30.19 -3.20
C LEU A 65 4.37 30.68 -1.76
N CYS A 66 3.56 29.94 -0.99
CA CYS A 66 3.16 30.24 0.38
C CYS A 66 3.46 29.02 1.27
N PRO A 67 4.74 28.76 1.63
CA PRO A 67 5.16 27.55 2.36
C PRO A 67 4.59 27.44 3.78
N GLU A 68 4.08 28.53 4.35
CA GLU A 68 3.39 28.57 5.64
C GLU A 68 1.98 27.95 5.61
N LEU A 69 1.38 27.81 4.43
CA LEU A 69 0.10 27.14 4.27
C LEU A 69 0.25 25.63 4.49
N PRO A 70 -0.80 24.95 5.00
CA PRO A 70 -0.80 23.49 5.06
C PRO A 70 -0.51 22.88 3.69
N SER A 71 0.43 21.93 3.65
CA SER A 71 0.94 21.30 2.44
C SER A 71 0.01 20.18 1.96
N ILE A 72 0.28 19.70 0.73
CA ILE A 72 -0.35 18.52 0.16
C ILE A 72 0.68 17.39 0.16
N MET A 73 0.33 16.24 0.71
CA MET A 73 1.13 15.02 0.66
C MET A 73 0.55 14.07 -0.39
N LEU A 74 1.41 13.58 -1.28
CA LEU A 74 1.08 12.57 -2.29
C LEU A 74 1.83 11.30 -1.89
N ASN A 75 1.12 10.36 -1.27
CA ASN A 75 1.71 9.19 -0.63
C ASN A 75 1.68 7.96 -1.53
N SER A 76 2.62 7.04 -1.28
CA SER A 76 2.74 5.72 -1.90
C SER A 76 3.70 4.89 -1.05
N HIS A 77 3.81 3.59 -1.30
CA HIS A 77 4.80 2.73 -0.66
C HIS A 77 5.74 2.06 -1.67
N MET A 78 6.88 1.60 -1.18
CA MET A 78 7.93 0.96 -2.00
C MET A 78 8.00 -0.54 -1.82
N ASP A 79 7.52 -1.08 -0.71
CA ASP A 79 7.50 -2.51 -0.44
C ASP A 79 6.44 -3.23 -1.26
N VAL A 80 6.66 -4.53 -1.44
CA VAL A 80 5.73 -5.39 -2.16
C VAL A 80 5.60 -6.75 -1.47
N VAL A 81 4.43 -7.37 -1.58
CA VAL A 81 4.20 -8.73 -1.09
C VAL A 81 5.00 -9.81 -1.86
N PRO A 82 5.22 -10.98 -1.21
CA PRO A 82 5.85 -12.14 -1.85
C PRO A 82 5.20 -12.57 -3.17
N VAL A 83 5.98 -13.28 -3.98
CA VAL A 83 5.58 -13.82 -5.28
C VAL A 83 5.75 -15.34 -5.30
N TYR A 84 4.87 -16.01 -6.04
CA TYR A 84 4.97 -17.43 -6.36
C TYR A 84 5.26 -17.54 -7.86
N GLU A 85 6.54 -17.52 -8.24
CA GLU A 85 6.98 -17.37 -9.63
C GLU A 85 6.34 -18.37 -10.60
N GLU A 86 6.06 -19.59 -10.14
CA GLU A 86 5.40 -20.66 -10.89
C GLU A 86 3.99 -20.30 -11.38
N HIS A 87 3.35 -19.30 -10.78
CA HIS A 87 2.02 -18.82 -11.14
C HIS A 87 2.06 -17.56 -12.03
N TRP A 88 3.25 -17.06 -12.36
CA TRP A 88 3.39 -15.88 -13.20
C TRP A 88 3.60 -16.25 -14.67
N THR A 89 2.86 -15.60 -15.56
CA THR A 89 3.07 -15.71 -17.02
C THR A 89 4.36 -15.02 -17.47
N HIS A 90 4.81 -14.01 -16.73
CA HIS A 90 6.04 -13.25 -16.98
C HIS A 90 6.79 -13.09 -15.65
N PRO A 91 8.14 -13.12 -15.62
CA PRO A 91 8.87 -13.02 -14.36
C PRO A 91 8.43 -11.78 -13.57
N PRO A 92 8.14 -11.90 -12.25
CA PRO A 92 7.42 -10.86 -11.49
C PRO A 92 8.11 -9.49 -11.48
N PHE A 93 9.44 -9.47 -11.60
CA PHE A 93 10.22 -8.23 -11.60
C PHE A 93 10.81 -7.90 -12.96
N SER A 94 10.35 -8.53 -14.05
CA SER A 94 10.84 -8.22 -15.40
C SER A 94 10.34 -6.87 -15.96
N ALA A 95 9.23 -6.38 -15.42
CA ALA A 95 8.46 -5.26 -15.97
C ALA A 95 8.12 -5.51 -17.46
N HIS A 96 7.51 -6.67 -17.73
CA HIS A 96 7.17 -7.10 -19.08
C HIS A 96 6.10 -6.17 -19.67
N LEU A 97 6.42 -5.53 -20.80
CA LEU A 97 5.52 -4.63 -21.52
C LEU A 97 4.99 -5.35 -22.75
N THR A 98 3.68 -5.55 -22.82
CA THR A 98 3.04 -6.18 -23.98
C THR A 98 2.89 -5.19 -25.13
N ALA A 99 2.66 -5.72 -26.34
CA ALA A 99 2.41 -4.89 -27.52
C ALA A 99 1.19 -3.95 -27.35
N ASP A 100 0.21 -4.37 -26.55
CA ASP A 100 -1.03 -3.64 -26.27
C ASP A 100 -0.88 -2.61 -25.13
N GLY A 101 0.29 -2.52 -24.50
CA GLY A 101 0.61 -1.48 -23.51
C GLY A 101 0.43 -1.89 -22.05
N TRP A 102 0.16 -3.16 -21.77
CA TRP A 102 0.08 -3.67 -20.40
C TRP A 102 1.48 -3.91 -19.83
N VAL A 103 1.71 -3.51 -18.59
CA VAL A 103 2.95 -3.80 -17.85
C VAL A 103 2.65 -4.84 -16.77
N TYR A 104 3.25 -6.01 -16.89
CA TYR A 104 3.16 -7.10 -15.91
C TYR A 104 4.39 -7.09 -15.02
N ALA A 105 4.19 -6.78 -13.74
CA ALA A 105 5.17 -6.94 -12.67
C ALA A 105 4.50 -6.87 -11.29
N ARG A 106 5.13 -7.44 -10.27
CA ARG A 106 4.81 -7.14 -8.88
C ARG A 106 5.07 -5.66 -8.63
N GLY A 107 4.12 -4.99 -7.98
CA GLY A 107 4.18 -3.54 -7.78
C GLY A 107 3.46 -2.72 -8.84
N SER A 108 2.99 -3.32 -9.95
CA SER A 108 2.45 -2.54 -11.08
C SER A 108 1.08 -1.92 -10.85
N GLN A 109 0.33 -2.44 -9.87
CA GLN A 109 -0.93 -1.87 -9.39
C GLN A 109 -0.88 -1.48 -7.91
N ASP A 110 0.10 -1.98 -7.17
CA ASP A 110 0.15 -1.88 -5.71
C ASP A 110 1.63 -1.84 -5.25
N THR A 111 2.23 -0.66 -5.11
CA THR A 111 1.67 0.64 -5.54
C THR A 111 2.66 1.50 -6.32
N LYS A 112 3.68 0.86 -6.92
CA LYS A 112 4.81 1.54 -7.57
C LYS A 112 4.38 2.46 -8.72
N GLN A 113 3.25 2.19 -9.37
CA GLN A 113 2.69 3.05 -10.40
C GLN A 113 2.30 4.44 -9.87
N LEU A 114 1.81 4.52 -8.63
CA LEU A 114 1.29 5.75 -8.05
C LEU A 114 2.42 6.74 -7.78
N ALA A 115 3.56 6.25 -7.26
CA ALA A 115 4.78 7.04 -7.07
C ALA A 115 5.24 7.71 -8.38
N ILE A 116 5.24 6.96 -9.48
CA ILE A 116 5.63 7.48 -10.80
C ILE A 116 4.59 8.48 -11.32
N GLN A 117 3.30 8.22 -11.15
CA GLN A 117 2.24 9.13 -11.56
C GLN A 117 2.32 10.47 -10.83
N HIS A 118 2.57 10.46 -9.52
CA HIS A 118 2.78 11.66 -8.71
C HIS A 118 3.97 12.49 -9.22
N LEU A 119 5.13 11.86 -9.44
CA LEU A 119 6.32 12.56 -9.92
C LEU A 119 6.18 13.07 -11.36
N GLU A 120 5.52 12.31 -12.23
CA GLU A 120 5.23 12.75 -13.60
C GLU A 120 4.23 13.91 -13.65
N ALA A 121 3.22 13.92 -12.76
CA ALA A 121 2.31 15.06 -12.63
C ALA A 121 3.05 16.32 -12.19
N VAL A 122 3.92 16.20 -11.18
CA VAL A 122 4.80 17.29 -10.71
C VAL A 122 5.68 17.78 -11.86
N ARG A 123 6.39 16.88 -12.55
CA ARG A 123 7.26 17.22 -13.69
C ARG A 123 6.49 17.98 -14.77
N ARG A 124 5.34 17.47 -15.20
CA ARG A 124 4.51 18.10 -16.25
C ARG A 124 4.04 19.49 -15.86
N LEU A 125 3.58 19.67 -14.61
CA LEU A 125 3.16 20.98 -14.11
C LEU A 125 4.33 21.97 -14.02
N MET A 126 5.50 21.51 -13.55
CA MET A 126 6.71 22.32 -13.50
C MET A 126 7.17 22.75 -14.91
N THR A 127 7.20 21.83 -15.86
CA THR A 127 7.54 22.10 -17.27
C THR A 127 6.55 23.06 -17.92
N ALA A 128 5.27 22.98 -17.57
CA ALA A 128 4.24 23.92 -18.02
C ALA A 128 4.33 25.31 -17.34
N GLY A 129 5.30 25.54 -16.46
CA GLY A 129 5.49 26.81 -15.77
C GLY A 129 4.51 27.07 -14.62
N VAL A 130 3.74 26.06 -14.21
CA VAL A 130 2.80 26.19 -13.09
C VAL A 130 3.56 26.46 -11.80
N ARG A 131 2.99 27.32 -10.95
CA ARG A 131 3.46 27.60 -9.59
C ARG A 131 2.30 27.36 -8.64
N LEU A 132 2.46 26.42 -7.73
CA LEU A 132 1.44 26.09 -6.74
C LEU A 132 1.52 27.04 -5.55
N ARG A 133 0.37 27.36 -4.97
CA ARG A 133 0.33 28.14 -3.72
C ARG A 133 0.88 27.35 -2.53
N ARG A 134 0.50 26.07 -2.42
CA ARG A 134 0.91 25.17 -1.35
C ARG A 134 2.14 24.36 -1.75
N THR A 135 2.94 24.00 -0.77
CA THR A 135 4.00 22.99 -0.93
C THR A 135 3.37 21.63 -1.19
N VAL A 136 3.99 20.87 -2.08
CA VAL A 136 3.65 19.46 -2.34
C VAL A 136 4.83 18.60 -1.90
N HIS A 137 4.54 17.57 -1.11
CA HIS A 137 5.49 16.53 -0.75
C HIS A 137 5.06 15.22 -1.41
N VAL A 138 5.95 14.61 -2.18
CA VAL A 138 5.78 13.23 -2.63
C VAL A 138 6.50 12.33 -1.63
N THR A 139 5.76 11.43 -1.00
CA THR A 139 6.29 10.46 -0.04
C THR A 139 6.24 9.05 -0.60
N VAL A 140 7.30 8.29 -0.33
CA VAL A 140 7.36 6.86 -0.61
C VAL A 140 7.80 6.17 0.67
N VAL A 141 6.90 5.40 1.29
CA VAL A 141 7.10 4.79 2.61
C VAL A 141 7.43 3.29 2.52
N PRO A 142 8.09 2.73 3.53
CA PRO A 142 8.29 1.28 3.64
C PRO A 142 7.14 0.61 4.42
N ASP A 143 7.08 -0.71 4.34
CA ASP A 143 6.30 -1.60 5.20
C ASP A 143 4.78 -1.33 5.23
N GLU A 144 4.19 -0.77 4.17
CA GLU A 144 2.74 -0.58 4.09
C GLU A 144 2.02 -1.94 4.09
N GLU A 145 2.53 -2.92 3.32
CA GLU A 145 1.88 -4.22 3.07
C GLU A 145 1.75 -5.09 4.33
N ILE A 146 2.50 -4.74 5.39
CA ILE A 146 2.45 -5.38 6.71
C ILE A 146 1.75 -4.51 7.77
N GLY A 147 1.12 -3.42 7.35
CA GLY A 147 0.28 -2.53 8.16
C GLY A 147 0.93 -1.21 8.59
N GLY A 148 2.10 -0.85 8.06
CA GLY A 148 2.69 0.48 8.20
C GLY A 148 3.16 0.89 9.62
N ALA A 149 3.18 -0.04 10.58
CA ALA A 149 3.49 0.26 11.98
C ALA A 149 4.90 0.86 12.18
N GLU A 150 5.90 0.28 11.52
CA GLU A 150 7.30 0.75 11.52
C GLU A 150 7.63 1.68 10.34
N GLY A 151 6.71 1.79 9.38
CA GLY A 151 6.78 2.71 8.25
C GLY A 151 6.08 4.04 8.55
N MET A 152 4.94 4.27 7.89
CA MET A 152 4.20 5.53 7.99
C MET A 152 3.84 5.90 9.44
N HIS A 153 3.35 4.96 10.25
CA HIS A 153 2.94 5.27 11.63
C HIS A 153 4.12 5.79 12.47
N ALA A 154 5.26 5.11 12.48
CA ALA A 154 6.46 5.58 13.17
C ALA A 154 6.92 6.95 12.62
N PHE A 155 6.86 7.15 11.30
CA PHE A 155 7.21 8.42 10.68
C PHE A 155 6.29 9.58 11.11
N THR A 156 4.99 9.37 11.27
CA THR A 156 4.06 10.43 11.72
C THR A 156 4.40 11.02 13.10
N LEU A 157 5.14 10.28 13.91
CA LEU A 157 5.57 10.69 15.25
C LEU A 157 6.86 11.53 15.24
N THR A 158 7.52 11.64 14.09
CA THR A 158 8.80 12.35 13.95
C THR A 158 8.64 13.87 13.87
N PRO A 159 9.64 14.65 14.32
CA PRO A 159 9.69 16.10 14.06
C PRO A 159 9.67 16.45 12.57
N GLU A 160 10.25 15.60 11.72
CA GLU A 160 10.31 15.76 10.28
C GLU A 160 8.92 15.73 9.64
N PHE A 161 8.06 14.77 10.02
CA PHE A 161 6.67 14.74 9.56
C PHE A 161 5.90 15.98 10.02
N ARG A 162 6.06 16.39 11.29
CA ARG A 162 5.43 17.61 11.81
C ARG A 162 5.86 18.85 11.02
N ALA A 163 7.14 18.92 10.63
CA ALA A 163 7.68 20.03 9.85
C ALA A 163 7.14 20.09 8.41
N MET A 164 6.60 18.98 7.86
CA MET A 164 5.94 18.99 6.55
C MET A 164 4.61 19.75 6.55
N ASN A 165 4.01 20.04 7.71
CA ASN A 165 2.77 20.81 7.85
C ASN A 165 1.63 20.29 6.94
N VAL A 166 1.45 18.96 6.89
CA VAL A 166 0.49 18.30 5.98
C VAL A 166 -0.94 18.68 6.37
N GLY A 167 -1.69 19.25 5.43
CA GLY A 167 -3.12 19.58 5.61
C GLY A 167 -4.07 18.72 4.78
N LEU A 168 -3.56 18.11 3.72
CA LEU A 168 -4.28 17.15 2.88
C LEU A 168 -3.29 16.08 2.44
N GLU A 169 -3.74 14.84 2.44
CA GLU A 169 -3.02 13.72 1.86
C GLU A 169 -3.90 13.04 0.82
N LEU A 170 -3.27 12.63 -0.29
CA LEU A 170 -3.79 11.62 -1.20
C LEU A 170 -2.93 10.37 -1.05
N ASP A 171 -3.57 9.28 -0.63
CA ASP A 171 -2.99 7.94 -0.60
C ASP A 171 -3.53 7.09 -1.77
N GLU A 172 -3.19 5.81 -1.80
CA GLU A 172 -3.71 4.92 -2.81
C GLU A 172 -5.24 4.75 -2.76
N SER A 173 -5.80 4.38 -3.90
CA SER A 173 -7.23 4.14 -4.06
C SER A 173 -7.47 2.94 -4.95
N MET A 174 -8.70 2.43 -4.92
CA MET A 174 -9.14 1.40 -5.85
C MET A 174 -9.08 1.91 -7.30
N PRO A 175 -8.55 1.12 -8.25
CA PRO A 175 -8.74 1.45 -9.66
C PRO A 175 -10.24 1.56 -9.98
N PRO A 176 -10.64 2.49 -10.87
CA PRO A 176 -12.03 2.62 -11.25
C PRO A 176 -12.54 1.31 -11.86
N ALA A 177 -13.78 0.94 -11.53
CA ALA A 177 -14.41 -0.30 -12.01
C ALA A 177 -14.56 -0.37 -13.55
N HIS A 178 -14.40 0.77 -14.24
CA HIS A 178 -14.49 0.89 -15.68
C HIS A 178 -13.31 1.70 -16.22
N CYS A 179 -12.91 1.40 -17.46
CA CYS A 179 -11.92 2.21 -18.19
C CYS A 179 -12.54 3.60 -18.48
N GLY A 180 -12.20 4.59 -17.67
CA GLY A 180 -12.68 5.96 -17.78
C GLY A 180 -11.71 6.95 -17.12
N ASN A 181 -12.02 8.24 -17.23
CA ASN A 181 -11.22 9.31 -16.62
C ASN A 181 -11.69 9.66 -15.19
N ASP A 182 -12.54 8.82 -14.60
CA ASP A 182 -13.09 9.05 -13.28
C ASP A 182 -12.13 8.50 -12.22
N ILE A 183 -11.82 9.33 -11.22
CA ILE A 183 -11.02 8.93 -10.05
C ILE A 183 -11.99 8.75 -8.89
N VAL A 184 -11.99 7.56 -8.29
CA VAL A 184 -12.78 7.28 -7.09
C VAL A 184 -11.99 7.78 -5.88
N VAL A 185 -12.53 8.77 -5.17
CA VAL A 185 -11.92 9.29 -3.95
C VAL A 185 -12.60 8.69 -2.74
N PHE A 186 -11.83 7.97 -1.93
CA PHE A 186 -12.25 7.53 -0.62
C PHE A 186 -11.82 8.58 0.41
N TYR A 187 -12.74 9.02 1.27
CA TYR A 187 -12.46 10.01 2.31
C TYR A 187 -12.35 9.38 3.71
N GLY A 188 -12.30 8.05 3.77
CA GLY A 188 -12.13 7.29 5.00
C GLY A 188 -12.20 5.79 4.75
N GLU A 189 -11.42 5.05 5.53
CA GLU A 189 -11.41 3.58 5.50
C GLU A 189 -12.07 2.98 6.74
N ARG A 190 -12.50 1.73 6.62
CA ARG A 190 -13.00 0.97 7.77
C ARG A 190 -11.83 0.59 8.67
N THR A 191 -11.77 1.15 9.87
CA THR A 191 -10.77 0.74 10.86
C THR A 191 -10.92 -0.75 11.18
N SER A 192 -9.82 -1.50 11.07
CA SER A 192 -9.75 -2.90 11.47
C SER A 192 -9.93 -3.04 12.98
N ILE A 193 -11.14 -3.34 13.45
CA ILE A 193 -11.37 -3.69 14.86
C ILE A 193 -10.96 -5.14 15.06
N ARG A 194 -9.81 -5.37 15.71
CA ARG A 194 -9.40 -6.70 16.15
C ARG A 194 -10.07 -7.01 17.50
N ALA A 195 -11.03 -7.95 17.50
CA ALA A 195 -11.57 -8.51 18.73
C ALA A 195 -10.85 -9.82 19.06
N LEU A 196 -10.15 -9.87 20.20
CA LEU A 196 -9.57 -11.11 20.70
C LEU A 196 -10.63 -11.87 21.52
N ILE A 197 -11.20 -12.93 20.94
CA ILE A 197 -12.17 -13.78 21.65
C ILE A 197 -11.42 -14.95 22.29
N LYS A 198 -11.22 -14.90 23.60
CA LYS A 198 -10.63 -16.00 24.36
C LYS A 198 -11.73 -17.01 24.70
N MET A 199 -11.83 -18.09 23.92
CA MET A 199 -12.75 -19.19 24.22
C MET A 199 -12.08 -20.23 25.11
N SER A 200 -12.63 -20.50 26.29
CA SER A 200 -12.30 -21.66 27.11
C SER A 200 -13.40 -22.70 26.97
N TYR A 201 -13.03 -23.95 26.70
CA TYR A 201 -13.96 -25.08 26.75
C TYR A 201 -13.53 -26.03 27.86
N LYS A 202 -14.51 -26.66 28.53
CA LYS A 202 -14.28 -27.73 29.50
C LYS A 202 -14.71 -29.03 28.82
N LEU A 203 -13.77 -29.94 28.57
CA LEU A 203 -14.10 -31.30 28.10
C LEU A 203 -14.92 -31.99 29.20
N LEU A 204 -16.19 -32.29 28.93
CA LEU A 204 -16.96 -33.21 29.76
C LEU A 204 -16.49 -34.62 29.39
N SER A 205 -15.80 -35.28 30.33
CA SER A 205 -15.02 -36.51 30.12
C SER A 205 -15.83 -37.80 29.90
N ASN A 206 -17.08 -37.73 29.42
CA ASN A 206 -17.96 -38.91 29.38
C ASN A 206 -18.33 -39.41 27.97
N TYR A 207 -17.70 -38.90 26.91
CA TYR A 207 -17.88 -39.43 25.55
C TYR A 207 -16.53 -39.59 24.85
N ALA A 208 -15.71 -40.49 25.37
CA ALA A 208 -14.51 -40.98 24.69
C ALA A 208 -14.87 -42.25 23.89
N SER A 209 -15.54 -42.12 22.75
CA SER A 209 -15.62 -43.23 21.79
C SER A 209 -15.79 -42.86 20.32
N ASP A 210 -16.07 -41.60 19.95
CA ASP A 210 -16.14 -41.25 18.53
C ASP A 210 -15.64 -39.83 18.21
N LEU A 211 -14.32 -39.63 18.29
CA LEU A 211 -13.65 -38.40 17.84
C LEU A 211 -12.99 -38.59 16.46
N SER A 212 -13.53 -39.46 15.62
CA SER A 212 -12.88 -39.82 14.36
C SER A 212 -13.19 -38.88 13.20
N ARG A 213 -14.25 -38.05 13.22
CA ARG A 213 -14.72 -37.38 11.98
C ARG A 213 -15.45 -36.03 12.06
N GLN A 214 -15.16 -35.13 13.00
CA GLN A 214 -15.79 -33.79 12.96
C GLN A 214 -14.81 -32.64 13.17
N HIS A 215 -14.29 -32.10 12.08
CA HIS A 215 -13.89 -30.70 12.03
C HIS A 215 -15.17 -29.85 12.02
N VAL A 216 -15.59 -29.34 13.18
CA VAL A 216 -16.66 -28.35 13.24
C VAL A 216 -16.04 -27.00 12.92
N ILE A 217 -16.32 -26.49 11.71
CA ILE A 217 -16.04 -25.12 11.33
C ILE A 217 -17.28 -24.31 11.71
N ASP A 218 -17.24 -23.66 12.88
CA ASP A 218 -18.29 -22.70 13.25
C ASP A 218 -17.90 -21.33 12.68
N THR A 219 -18.81 -20.71 11.94
CA THR A 219 -18.67 -19.34 11.44
C THR A 219 -19.63 -18.44 12.20
N TYR A 220 -19.10 -17.47 12.95
CA TYR A 220 -19.92 -16.44 13.57
C TYR A 220 -19.87 -15.17 12.73
N ARG A 221 -21.06 -14.63 12.42
CA ARG A 221 -21.24 -13.37 11.69
C ARG A 221 -21.73 -12.33 12.68
N VAL A 222 -20.92 -11.31 12.94
CA VAL A 222 -21.36 -10.11 13.65
C VAL A 222 -21.51 -8.99 12.64
N GLU A 223 -22.72 -8.47 12.50
CA GLU A 223 -23.00 -7.30 11.67
C GLU A 223 -23.12 -6.07 12.54
N ARG A 224 -22.37 -5.02 12.20
CA ARG A 224 -22.57 -3.69 12.76
C ARG A 224 -22.83 -2.71 11.61
N ARG A 225 -23.83 -1.84 11.76
CA ARG A 225 -24.05 -0.74 10.82
C ARG A 225 -23.34 0.51 11.34
N ASP A 226 -22.56 1.11 10.47
CA ASP A 226 -21.95 2.42 10.66
C ASP A 226 -22.55 3.39 9.64
N SER A 227 -22.80 4.64 10.06
CA SER A 227 -23.47 5.65 9.23
C SER A 227 -22.62 6.17 8.07
N ILE A 228 -21.30 6.05 8.16
CA ILE A 228 -20.34 6.49 7.13
C ILE A 228 -19.83 5.28 6.36
N LEU A 229 -19.48 4.22 7.09
CA LEU A 229 -18.79 3.07 6.54
C LEU A 229 -19.75 1.98 6.06
N GLY A 230 -21.05 2.05 6.33
CA GLY A 230 -22.03 1.03 5.93
C GLY A 230 -21.97 -0.23 6.80
N ARG A 231 -22.19 -1.41 6.22
CA ARG A 231 -22.20 -2.69 6.96
C ARG A 231 -20.78 -3.19 7.24
N VAL A 232 -20.39 -3.24 8.50
CA VAL A 232 -19.18 -3.92 9.00
C VAL A 232 -19.52 -5.38 9.25
N LEU A 233 -18.78 -6.28 8.60
CA LEU A 233 -18.93 -7.72 8.74
C LEU A 233 -17.71 -8.31 9.43
N VAL A 234 -17.91 -8.89 10.61
CA VAL A 234 -16.88 -9.65 11.31
C VAL A 234 -17.16 -11.12 11.05
N GLN A 235 -16.24 -11.80 10.36
CA GLN A 235 -16.27 -13.24 10.16
C GLN A 235 -15.26 -13.90 11.11
N ILE A 236 -15.77 -14.68 12.05
CA ILE A 236 -14.94 -15.45 12.98
C ILE A 236 -14.86 -16.87 12.42
N LEU A 237 -13.66 -17.29 12.02
CA LEU A 237 -13.39 -18.68 11.63
C LEU A 237 -12.83 -19.42 12.84
N VAL A 238 -13.57 -20.40 13.36
CA VAL A 238 -13.09 -21.29 14.42
C VAL A 238 -12.68 -22.63 13.80
N VAL A 239 -11.40 -22.99 13.89
CA VAL A 239 -10.91 -24.31 13.48
C VAL A 239 -10.62 -25.16 14.72
N ARG A 240 -11.39 -26.25 14.90
CA ARG A 240 -11.16 -27.22 15.98
C ARG A 240 -10.17 -28.30 15.52
N GLY A 241 -9.03 -28.40 16.21
CA GLY A 241 -8.05 -29.49 16.10
C GLY A 241 -7.82 -30.20 17.44
N ARG A 242 -7.16 -31.37 17.45
CA ARG A 242 -6.83 -32.06 18.71
C ARG A 242 -5.93 -31.17 19.57
N GLY A 243 -6.43 -30.77 20.74
CA GLY A 243 -5.67 -30.10 21.79
C GLY A 243 -5.51 -28.57 21.68
N TYR A 244 -5.89 -27.95 20.56
CA TYR A 244 -5.80 -26.50 20.38
C TYR A 244 -6.96 -25.98 19.52
N CYS A 245 -7.47 -24.81 19.89
CA CYS A 245 -8.43 -24.04 19.09
C CYS A 245 -7.67 -22.85 18.51
N LEU A 246 -7.55 -22.78 17.18
CA LEU A 246 -7.03 -21.60 16.49
C LEU A 246 -8.24 -20.83 15.95
N ALA A 247 -8.50 -19.66 16.51
CA ALA A 247 -9.46 -18.72 15.97
C ALA A 247 -8.68 -17.69 15.15
N THR A 248 -8.83 -17.73 13.82
CA THR A 248 -8.30 -16.69 12.95
C THR A 248 -9.46 -15.75 12.64
N LEU A 249 -9.34 -14.51 13.10
CA LEU A 249 -10.25 -13.45 12.70
C LEU A 249 -9.91 -13.09 11.25
N LEU A 250 -10.76 -13.49 10.30
CA LEU A 250 -10.65 -13.04 8.91
C LEU A 250 -11.70 -11.96 8.73
N SER A 251 -11.32 -10.70 8.86
CA SER A 251 -12.13 -9.63 8.28
C SER A 251 -11.99 -9.73 6.76
N ARG A 252 -12.89 -10.44 6.09
CA ARG A 252 -12.99 -10.35 4.63
C ARG A 252 -13.71 -9.05 4.27
N CYS A 253 -12.99 -8.16 3.62
CA CYS A 253 -13.56 -7.08 2.83
C CYS A 253 -14.19 -7.68 1.57
N SER A 254 -15.45 -8.09 1.63
CA SER A 254 -16.24 -8.30 0.41
C SER A 254 -17.05 -7.04 0.13
N HIS A 255 -16.71 -6.34 -0.95
CA HIS A 255 -17.64 -5.45 -1.60
C HIS A 255 -18.82 -6.31 -2.09
N ALA A 256 -20.01 -6.04 -1.55
CA ALA A 256 -21.25 -6.41 -2.20
C ALA A 256 -21.72 -5.17 -2.96
N ILE A 257 -21.62 -5.22 -4.29
CA ILE A 257 -22.76 -4.90 -5.14
C ILE A 257 -23.30 -6.25 -5.59
#